data_AF-A0A4Q6I848-F1
#
_entry.id   AF-A0A4Q6I848-F1
#
_cell.length_a   1.000
_cell.length_b   1.000
_cell.length_c   1.000
_cell.angle_alpha   90.00
_cell.angle_beta   90.00
_cell.angle_gamma   90.00
#
_symmetry.space_group_name_H-M   'P 1'
#
loop_
_entity.id
_entity.type
_entity.pdbx_description
1 polymer ?
#
loop_
_entity_poly.entity_id
_entity_poly.type
_entity_poly.pdbx_seq_one_letter_code
_entity_poly.pdbx_strand_id
1 'polypeptide(L)'
;MTALLVTHEERLARFGTALLAEVVLPSWGVRLEIVGGDEELDGGEGGDLVRDMIAIVTSFSGRLYGARSAKARALTRAVKSTIEGSDL
;
A
#
# COMPACT_ATOMS: atom_id res chain seq x y z
N MET A 1 -2.44 25.43 -15.62
CA MET A 1 -3.12 24.12 -15.60
C MET A 1 -2.17 23.16 -14.89
N THR A 2 -2.57 22.62 -13.74
CA THR A 2 -1.68 21.84 -12.86
C THR A 2 -1.96 20.35 -13.04
N ALA A 3 -0.92 19.54 -13.21
CA ALA A 3 -1.02 18.10 -13.35
C ALA A 3 -0.10 17.41 -12.33
N LEU A 4 -0.58 16.30 -11.75
CA LEU A 4 0.19 15.37 -10.94
C LEU A 4 0.54 14.17 -11.83
N LEU A 5 1.83 14.03 -12.12
CA LEU A 5 2.36 12.94 -12.94
C LEU A 5 2.81 11.81 -12.02
N VAL A 6 2.31 10.60 -12.26
CA VAL A 6 2.68 9.40 -11.51
C VAL A 6 3.11 8.32 -12.49
N THR A 7 4.12 7.52 -12.16
CA THR A 7 4.56 6.44 -13.03
C THR A 7 3.54 5.29 -13.03
N HIS A 8 3.10 4.82 -11.86
CA HIS A 8 2.08 3.77 -11.74
C HIS A 8 1.09 4.10 -10.63
N GLU A 9 -0.13 3.58 -10.75
CA GLU A 9 -1.21 3.81 -9.78
C GLU A 9 -0.79 3.42 -8.35
N GLU A 10 -0.07 2.31 -8.17
CA GLU A 10 0.38 1.83 -6.86
C GLU A 10 1.38 2.77 -6.17
N ARG A 11 2.05 3.64 -6.93
CA ARG A 11 2.94 4.67 -6.38
C ARG A 11 2.19 5.91 -5.90
N LEU A 12 0.95 6.12 -6.35
CA LEU A 12 0.11 7.19 -5.86
C LEU A 12 -0.38 6.89 -4.44
N ALA A 13 -0.96 5.69 -4.26
CA ALA A 13 -1.41 5.21 -2.96
C ALA A 13 -1.65 3.68 -3.01
N ARG A 14 -1.49 3.03 -1.86
CA ARG A 14 -1.86 1.61 -1.69
C ARG A 14 -3.37 1.37 -1.82
N PHE A 15 -4.18 2.33 -1.35
CA PHE A 15 -5.64 2.29 -1.42
C PHE A 15 -6.20 3.70 -1.67
N GLY A 16 -7.41 3.77 -2.22
CA GLY A 16 -8.12 5.05 -2.39
C GLY A 16 -7.60 5.90 -3.54
N THR A 17 -6.88 5.31 -4.49
CA THR A 17 -6.43 5.95 -5.73
C THR A 17 -7.60 6.53 -6.52
N ALA A 18 -8.71 5.79 -6.66
CA ALA A 18 -9.95 6.28 -7.28
C ALA A 18 -10.51 7.51 -6.55
N LEU A 19 -10.54 7.51 -5.21
CA LEU A 19 -10.99 8.68 -4.44
C LEU A 19 -10.10 9.90 -4.70
N LEU A 20 -8.78 9.68 -4.75
CA LEU A 20 -7.82 10.74 -5.05
C LEU A 20 -8.03 11.28 -6.48
N ALA A 21 -8.16 10.39 -7.45
CA ALA A 21 -8.27 10.72 -8.87
C ALA A 21 -9.61 11.39 -9.24
N GLU A 22 -10.72 10.94 -8.65
CA GLU A 22 -12.07 11.36 -9.05
C GLU A 22 -12.63 12.49 -8.19
N VAL A 23 -12.20 12.59 -6.92
CA VAL A 23 -12.79 13.54 -5.97
C VAL A 23 -11.77 14.56 -5.50
N VAL A 24 -10.65 14.11 -4.93
CA VAL A 24 -9.72 15.01 -4.23
C VAL A 24 -8.98 15.92 -5.22
N LEU A 25 -8.28 15.34 -6.19
CA LEU A 25 -7.47 16.12 -7.14
C LEU A 25 -8.33 17.05 -8.02
N PRO A 26 -9.50 16.61 -8.56
CA PRO A 26 -10.38 17.50 -9.32
C PRO A 26 -10.91 18.67 -8.49
N SER A 27 -11.20 18.44 -7.19
CA SER A 27 -11.65 19.52 -6.30
C SER A 27 -10.61 20.64 -6.11
N TRP A 28 -9.33 20.33 -6.38
CA TRP A 28 -8.22 21.28 -6.33
C TRP A 28 -7.79 21.78 -7.72
N GLY A 29 -8.53 21.42 -8.78
CA GLY A 29 -8.17 21.77 -10.16
C GLY A 29 -6.89 21.09 -10.65
N VAL A 30 -6.49 19.98 -10.02
CA VAL A 30 -5.35 19.15 -10.40
C VAL A 30 -5.85 17.96 -11.20
N ARG A 31 -5.22 17.67 -12.35
CA ARG A 31 -5.44 16.40 -13.04
C ARG A 31 -4.37 15.39 -12.67
N LEU A 32 -4.78 14.14 -12.51
CA LEU A 32 -3.86 13.01 -12.40
C LEU A 32 -3.53 12.49 -13.80
N GLU A 33 -2.25 12.31 -14.09
CA GLU A 33 -1.76 11.73 -15.34
C GLU A 33 -0.79 10.58 -14.99
N ILE A 34 -1.13 9.35 -15.40
CA ILE A 34 -0.29 8.17 -15.18
C ILE A 34 0.53 7.93 -16.43
N VAL A 35 1.87 7.95 -16.29
CA VAL A 35 2.82 8.07 -17.41
C VAL A 35 3.63 6.79 -17.66
N GLY A 36 3.63 5.83 -16.73
CA GLY A 36 4.42 4.61 -16.86
C GLY A 36 3.82 3.62 -17.86
N GLY A 37 4.66 3.10 -18.76
CA GLY A 37 4.36 1.95 -19.61
C GLY A 37 4.71 0.62 -18.94
N ASP A 38 4.49 -0.48 -19.67
CA ASP A 38 4.74 -1.89 -19.31
C ASP A 38 6.23 -2.23 -19.06
N GLU A 39 7.01 -1.33 -18.45
CA GLU A 39 8.28 -1.73 -17.86
C GLU A 39 7.95 -2.61 -16.65
N GLU A 40 8.19 -3.92 -16.81
CA GLU A 40 8.17 -4.89 -15.72
C GLU A 40 8.93 -4.29 -14.54
N LEU A 41 8.26 -4.36 -13.39
CA LEU A 41 8.68 -3.76 -12.13
C LEU A 41 9.88 -4.55 -11.58
N ASP A 42 11.03 -4.38 -12.23
CA ASP A 42 12.19 -5.23 -12.02
C ASP A 42 12.95 -4.75 -10.77
N GLY A 43 12.83 -5.51 -9.69
CA GLY A 43 13.91 -5.66 -8.70
C GLY A 43 13.77 -5.01 -7.31
N GLY A 44 12.63 -4.43 -6.92
CA GLY A 44 12.52 -3.77 -5.60
C GLY A 44 11.18 -3.84 -4.86
N GLU A 45 10.11 -4.33 -5.48
CA GLU A 45 8.75 -4.10 -4.98
C GLU A 45 8.27 -5.08 -3.91
N GLY A 46 8.82 -6.30 -3.87
CA GLY A 46 8.45 -7.29 -2.86
C GLY A 46 8.57 -6.71 -1.44
N GLY A 47 9.63 -5.95 -1.16
CA GLY A 47 9.83 -5.30 0.13
C GLY A 47 8.75 -4.29 0.51
N ASP A 48 8.29 -3.47 -0.44
CA ASP A 48 7.28 -2.44 -0.21
C ASP A 48 5.88 -3.05 -0.05
N LEU A 49 5.53 -4.02 -0.88
CA LEU A 49 4.27 -4.79 -0.75
C LEU A 49 4.20 -5.50 0.61
N VAL A 50 5.30 -6.15 1.01
CA VAL A 50 5.42 -6.85 2.29
C VAL A 50 5.28 -5.88 3.46
N ARG A 51 5.94 -4.73 3.40
CA ARG A 51 5.87 -3.69 4.43
C ARG A 51 4.44 -3.19 4.61
N ASP A 52 3.74 -2.95 3.51
CA ASP A 52 2.36 -2.48 3.55
C ASP A 52 1.41 -3.55 4.09
N MET A 53 1.59 -4.81 3.71
CA MET A 53 0.82 -5.92 4.26
C MET A 53 1.00 -6.03 5.79
N ILE A 54 2.24 -5.93 6.28
CA ILE A 54 2.52 -5.94 7.72
C ILE A 54 1.83 -4.76 8.42
N ALA A 55 1.85 -3.57 7.84
CA ALA A 55 1.19 -2.40 8.39
C ALA A 55 -0.34 -2.57 8.46
N ILE A 56 -0.95 -3.11 7.40
CA ILE A 56 -2.38 -3.42 7.33
C ILE A 56 -2.75 -4.43 8.42
N VAL A 57 -2.10 -5.59 8.44
CA VAL A 57 -2.39 -6.65 9.42
C VAL A 57 -2.23 -6.14 10.84
N THR A 58 -1.20 -5.34 11.12
CA THR A 58 -0.99 -4.76 12.45
C THR A 58 -2.14 -3.83 12.85
N SER A 59 -2.58 -2.96 11.94
CA SER A 59 -3.71 -2.05 12.16
C SER A 59 -5.01 -2.80 12.44
N PHE A 60 -5.34 -3.80 11.61
CA PHE A 60 -6.54 -4.62 11.79
C PHE A 60 -6.48 -5.47 13.06
N SER A 61 -5.34 -6.12 13.33
CA SER A 61 -5.15 -6.93 14.53
C SER A 61 -5.30 -6.11 15.81
N GLY A 62 -4.79 -4.88 15.81
CA GLY A 62 -4.96 -3.94 16.92
C GLY A 62 -6.42 -3.52 17.13
N ARG A 63 -7.20 -3.36 16.05
CA ARG A 63 -8.65 -3.05 16.15
C ARG A 63 -9.48 -4.26 16.57
N LEU A 64 -9.16 -5.46 16.08
CA LEU A 64 -9.90 -6.69 16.38
C LEU A 64 -9.65 -7.20 17.81
N TYR A 65 -8.39 -7.15 18.26
CA TYR A 65 -7.99 -7.79 19.52
C TYR A 65 -7.52 -6.81 20.59
N GLY A 66 -7.37 -5.52 20.26
CA GLY A 66 -6.74 -4.50 21.09
C GLY A 66 -5.26 -4.34 20.75
N ALA A 67 -4.79 -3.08 20.64
CA ALA A 67 -3.45 -2.73 20.16
C ALA A 67 -2.29 -3.39 20.93
N ARG A 68 -2.50 -3.75 22.20
CA ARG A 68 -1.50 -4.41 23.06
C ARG A 68 -1.80 -5.89 23.30
N SER A 69 -2.82 -6.47 22.70
CA SER A 69 -3.20 -7.87 22.93
C SER A 69 -2.13 -8.85 22.45
N ALA A 70 -1.95 -9.94 23.21
CA ALA A 70 -1.06 -11.03 22.82
C ALA A 70 -1.49 -11.64 21.48
N LYS A 71 -2.81 -11.73 21.22
CA LYS A 71 -3.37 -12.24 19.94
C LYS A 71 -3.01 -11.34 18.77
N ALA A 72 -3.08 -10.01 18.94
CA ALA A 72 -2.68 -9.07 17.90
C ALA A 72 -1.20 -9.23 17.52
N ARG A 73 -0.33 -9.33 18.53
CA ARG A 73 1.11 -9.54 18.31
C ARG A 73 1.42 -10.90 17.69
N ALA A 74 0.68 -11.94 18.07
CA ALA A 74 0.83 -13.28 17.50
C ALA A 74 0.48 -13.29 16.01
N LEU A 75 -0.63 -12.66 15.62
CA LEU A 75 -1.05 -12.58 14.23
C LEU A 75 -0.05 -11.81 13.35
N THR A 76 0.37 -10.61 13.79
CA THR A 76 1.38 -9.83 13.04
C THR A 76 2.69 -10.63 12.87
N ARG A 77 3.15 -11.34 13.92
CA ARG A 77 4.36 -12.15 13.83
C ARG A 77 4.21 -13.34 12.89
N ALA A 78 3.07 -14.04 12.94
CA ALA A 78 2.81 -15.18 12.07
C ALA A 78 2.87 -14.77 10.60
N VAL A 79 2.19 -13.67 10.24
CA VAL A 79 2.23 -13.12 8.88
C VAL A 79 3.65 -12.73 8.48
N LYS A 80 4.38 -12.03 9.36
CA LYS A 80 5.77 -11.65 9.10
C LYS A 80 6.67 -12.87 8.83
N SER A 81 6.58 -13.92 9.65
CA SER A 81 7.41 -15.12 9.47
C SER A 81 7.08 -15.93 8.23
N THR A 82 5.83 -15.94 7.78
CA THR A 82 5.44 -16.62 6.53
C THR A 82 6.00 -15.90 5.31
N ILE A 83 6.03 -14.57 5.36
CA ILE A 83 6.54 -13.74 4.29
C ILE A 83 8.08 -13.80 4.23
N GLU A 84 8.77 -13.79 5.38
CA GLU A 84 10.24 -13.90 5.43
C GLU A 84 10.76 -15.32 5.12
N GLY A 85 9.93 -16.35 5.30
CA GLY A 85 10.29 -17.76 5.04
C GLY A 85 9.89 -18.28 3.65
N SER A 86 9.23 -17.44 2.84
CA SER A 86 8.89 -17.76 1.46
C SER A 86 9.86 -17.02 0.56
N ASP A 87 10.91 -17.70 0.07
CA ASP A 87 11.63 -17.24 -1.12
C ASP A 87 10.62 -17.29 -2.29
N LEU A 88 9.96 -16.16 -2.55
CA LEU A 88 9.31 -15.82 -3.82
C LEU A 88 10.16 -14.79 -4.54
#